data_AF-A0A7S3YYI1-F1
#
_entry.id   AF-A0A7S3YYI1-F1
#
_cell.length_a   1.000
_cell.length_b   1.000
_cell.length_c   1.000
_cell.angle_alpha   90.00
_cell.angle_beta   90.00
_cell.angle_gamma   90.00
#
_symmetry.space_group_name_H-M   'P 1'
#
loop_
_entity.id
_entity.type
_entity.pdbx_description
1 polymer ?
#
loop_
_entity_poly.entity_id
_entity_poly.type
_entity_poly.pdbx_seq_one_letter_code
_entity_poly.pdbx_strand_id
1 'polypeptide(L)'
;TPHHTTPHHTTSYCMYGSATELVVTFRRGVERFILDPSLGEFIHIGSTMKIPKKGKKIYSCNEGNFTKWDKEIQEAVKNFKQDTDTSNNNNEKKKKKKKKKPYSLRSAR
;
A
#
# COMPACT_ATOMS: atom_id res chain seq x y z
N THR A 1 5.64 23.30 -31.96
CA THR A 1 5.41 23.21 -30.50
C THR A 1 6.68 22.66 -29.87
N PRO A 2 7.25 23.29 -28.84
CA PRO A 2 8.54 22.85 -28.31
C PRO A 2 8.36 21.48 -27.63
N HIS A 3 9.06 20.47 -28.15
CA HIS A 3 9.23 19.19 -27.49
C HIS A 3 9.98 19.44 -26.19
N HIS A 4 9.27 19.47 -25.06
CA HIS A 4 9.88 19.50 -23.74
C HIS A 4 10.58 18.16 -23.52
N THR A 5 11.85 18.06 -23.92
CA THR A 5 12.74 16.99 -23.45
C THR A 5 12.90 17.19 -21.96
N THR A 6 12.17 16.40 -21.16
CA THR A 6 12.34 16.34 -19.72
C THR A 6 13.82 16.11 -19.43
N PRO A 7 14.49 16.97 -18.64
CA PRO A 7 15.90 16.76 -18.37
C PRO A 7 16.08 15.43 -17.64
N HIS A 8 17.17 14.72 -17.93
CA HIS A 8 17.50 13.47 -17.24
C HIS A 8 17.91 13.78 -15.81
N HIS A 9 16.93 13.93 -14.93
CA HIS A 9 17.15 14.17 -13.51
C HIS A 9 17.49 12.87 -12.80
N THR A 10 18.62 12.88 -12.09
CA THR A 10 18.98 11.87 -11.12
C THR A 10 18.54 12.34 -9.74
N THR A 11 17.91 11.45 -8.98
CA THR A 11 17.49 11.69 -7.59
C THR A 11 18.20 10.69 -6.70
N SER A 12 18.55 11.09 -5.49
CA SER A 12 19.15 10.18 -4.51
C SER A 12 18.70 10.51 -3.10
N TYR A 13 18.88 9.54 -2.20
CA TYR A 13 18.78 9.74 -0.76
C TYR A 13 19.82 8.88 -0.04
N CYS A 14 20.23 9.32 1.16
CA CYS A 14 21.07 8.55 2.06
C CYS A 14 20.29 8.23 3.33
N MET A 15 20.31 6.97 3.76
CA MET A 15 19.65 6.47 4.95
C MET A 15 20.69 6.09 5.99
N TYR A 16 20.66 6.76 7.14
CA TYR A 16 21.51 6.46 8.29
C TYR A 16 20.73 5.59 9.29
N GLY A 17 20.75 4.28 9.06
CA GLY A 17 20.10 3.29 9.91
C GLY A 17 21.11 2.45 10.69
N SER A 18 20.80 1.16 10.87
CA SER A 18 21.77 0.18 11.37
C SER A 18 22.98 0.00 10.44
N ALA A 19 22.82 0.34 9.16
CA ALA A 19 23.88 0.57 8.18
C ALA A 19 23.62 1.90 7.46
N THR A 20 24.67 2.51 6.89
CA THR A 20 24.53 3.69 6.05
C THR A 20 24.37 3.26 4.60
N GLU A 21 23.23 3.60 3.99
CA GLU A 21 22.89 3.23 2.63
C GLU A 21 22.70 4.47 1.75
N LEU A 22 23.26 4.46 0.55
CA LEU A 22 23.04 5.46 -0.49
C LEU A 22 22.25 4.81 -1.64
N VAL A 23 21.11 5.40 -1.99
CA VAL A 23 20.25 4.94 -3.08
C VAL A 23 20.16 6.03 -4.14
N VAL A 24 20.48 5.67 -5.39
CA VAL A 24 20.57 6.63 -6.50
C VAL A 24 19.77 6.14 -7.70
N THR A 25 19.00 7.04 -8.30
CA THR A 25 18.28 6.78 -9.56
C THR A 25 19.10 7.23 -10.76
N PHE A 26 19.37 6.30 -11.66
CA PHE A 26 20.00 6.55 -12.95
C PHE A 26 18.98 6.33 -14.07
N ARG A 27 19.33 6.73 -15.31
CA ARG A 27 18.47 6.52 -16.49
C ARG A 27 18.01 5.06 -16.68
N ARG A 28 18.79 4.09 -16.19
CA ARG A 28 18.58 2.65 -16.40
C ARG A 28 17.99 1.93 -15.19
N GLY A 29 17.73 2.62 -14.08
CA GLY A 29 17.19 1.99 -12.88
C GLY A 29 17.63 2.65 -11.58
N VAL A 30 17.44 1.93 -10.48
CA VAL A 30 17.79 2.36 -9.12
C VAL A 30 18.89 1.45 -8.59
N GLU A 31 19.99 2.04 -8.15
CA GLU A 31 21.16 1.34 -7.61
C GLU A 31 21.32 1.64 -6.12
N ARG A 32 21.92 0.70 -5.39
CA ARG A 32 22.10 0.78 -3.93
C ARG A 32 23.56 0.56 -3.57
N PHE A 33 24.04 1.37 -2.64
CA PHE A 33 25.38 1.27 -2.09
C PHE A 33 25.31 1.26 -0.57
N ILE A 34 26.17 0.48 0.08
CA ILE A 34 26.35 0.49 1.54
C ILE A 34 27.74 1.05 1.85
N LEU A 35 27.84 1.91 2.86
CA LEU A 35 29.12 2.41 3.36
C LEU A 35 29.82 1.31 4.17
N ASP A 36 31.06 0.99 3.80
CA ASP A 36 32.01 0.30 4.70
C ASP A 36 32.75 1.36 5.53
N PRO A 37 32.50 1.47 6.84
CA PRO A 37 33.13 2.48 7.68
C PRO A 37 34.64 2.31 7.83
N SER A 38 35.16 1.09 7.64
CA SER A 38 36.59 0.78 7.82
C SER A 38 37.42 1.34 6.66
N LEU A 39 36.85 1.32 5.46
CA LEU A 39 37.46 1.86 4.24
C LEU A 39 37.04 3.31 3.96
N GLY A 40 35.88 3.72 4.48
CA GLY A 40 35.27 5.02 4.16
C GLY A 40 34.64 5.07 2.77
N GLU A 41 34.30 3.92 2.19
CA GLU A 41 33.84 3.79 0.80
C GLU A 41 32.42 3.21 0.69
N PHE A 42 31.68 3.67 -0.32
CA PHE A 42 30.39 3.11 -0.69
C PHE A 42 30.56 1.93 -1.64
N ILE A 43 30.21 0.73 -1.18
CA ILE A 43 30.28 -0.50 -1.95
C ILE A 43 28.92 -0.73 -2.62
N HIS A 44 28.93 -1.06 -3.92
CA HIS A 44 27.72 -1.42 -4.66
C HIS A 44 27.23 -2.81 -4.24
N ILE A 45 25.98 -2.91 -3.76
CA ILE A 45 25.48 -4.12 -3.07
C ILE A 45 24.27 -4.79 -3.73
N GLY A 46 23.77 -4.29 -4.86
CA GLY A 46 22.55 -4.86 -5.44
C GLY A 46 22.38 -4.58 -6.92
N SER A 47 21.70 -5.52 -7.59
CA SER A 47 21.16 -5.32 -8.93
C SER A 47 20.00 -4.31 -8.88
N THR A 48 19.64 -3.78 -10.06
CA THR A 48 18.60 -2.75 -10.22
C THR A 48 17.36 -3.02 -9.36
N MET A 49 17.16 -2.17 -8.35
CA MET A 49 16.08 -2.29 -7.37
C MET A 49 14.71 -2.17 -8.06
N LYS A 50 13.78 -3.06 -7.72
CA LYS A 50 12.38 -3.04 -8.21
C LYS A 50 11.42 -3.23 -7.06
N ILE A 51 10.34 -2.46 -7.06
CA ILE A 51 9.22 -2.66 -6.13
C ILE A 51 8.51 -3.98 -6.49
N PRO A 52 8.23 -4.87 -5.52
CA PRO A 52 7.50 -6.11 -5.79
C PRO A 52 6.11 -5.85 -6.40
N LYS A 53 5.71 -6.65 -7.40
CA LYS A 53 4.38 -6.54 -8.03
C LYS A 53 3.22 -6.79 -7.05
N LYS A 54 3.44 -7.67 -6.08
CA LYS A 54 2.53 -7.91 -4.95
C LYS A 54 3.25 -7.45 -3.70
N GLY A 55 2.80 -6.33 -3.14
CA GLY A 55 3.33 -5.80 -1.88
C GLY A 55 2.92 -6.68 -0.70
N LYS A 56 3.70 -6.61 0.38
CA LYS A 56 3.23 -7.06 1.70
C LYS A 56 2.08 -6.15 2.13
N LYS A 57 1.17 -6.65 2.97
CA LYS A 57 0.08 -5.87 3.56
C LYS A 57 0.63 -4.95 4.66
N ILE A 58 1.36 -3.93 4.25
CA ILE A 58 2.00 -2.93 5.11
C ILE A 58 1.59 -1.55 4.58
N TYR A 59 1.03 -0.72 5.45
CA TYR A 59 0.84 0.70 5.20
C TYR A 59 1.60 1.48 6.28
N SER A 60 2.05 2.69 5.94
CA SER A 60 2.80 3.55 6.86
C SER A 60 2.24 4.96 6.77
N CYS A 61 1.58 5.40 7.84
CA CYS A 61 1.05 6.75 7.98
C CYS A 61 0.96 7.12 9.47
N ASN A 62 0.93 8.43 9.77
CA ASN A 62 0.73 8.90 11.14
C ASN A 62 -0.76 8.97 11.48
N GLU A 63 -1.31 7.91 12.06
CA GLU A 63 -2.73 7.82 12.44
C GLU A 63 -3.20 8.79 13.52
N GLY A 64 -2.30 9.50 14.21
CA GLY A 64 -2.70 10.59 15.11
C GLY A 64 -3.47 11.71 14.39
N ASN A 65 -3.31 11.82 13.07
CA ASN A 65 -4.05 12.78 12.24
C ASN A 65 -5.37 12.23 11.68
N PHE A 66 -5.79 11.03 12.06
CA PHE A 66 -6.92 10.33 11.45
C PHE A 66 -8.21 11.17 11.36
N THR A 67 -8.56 11.88 12.43
CA THR A 67 -9.78 12.71 12.50
C THR A 67 -9.73 13.94 11.59
N LYS A 68 -8.53 14.35 11.15
CA LYS A 68 -8.30 15.50 10.26
C LYS A 68 -8.21 15.11 8.78
N TRP A 69 -8.15 13.81 8.48
CA TRP A 69 -8.06 13.33 7.11
C TRP A 69 -9.41 13.38 6.39
N ASP A 70 -9.35 13.49 5.07
CA ASP A 70 -10.50 13.31 4.21
C ASP A 70 -11.13 11.93 4.40
N LYS A 71 -12.44 11.84 4.17
CA LYS A 71 -13.22 10.61 4.38
C LYS A 71 -12.66 9.42 3.59
N GLU A 72 -12.14 9.68 2.38
CA GLU A 72 -11.57 8.65 1.51
C GLU A 72 -10.32 8.00 2.11
N ILE A 73 -9.44 8.79 2.74
CA ILE A 73 -8.25 8.27 3.41
C ILE A 73 -8.63 7.51 4.68
N GLN A 74 -9.62 8.02 5.43
CA GLN A 74 -10.14 7.30 6.60
C GLN A 74 -10.71 5.93 6.23
N GLU A 75 -11.45 5.84 5.12
CA GLU A 75 -11.99 4.58 4.61
C GLU A 75 -10.88 3.65 4.09
N ALA A 76 -9.91 4.17 3.34
CA ALA A 76 -8.78 3.40 2.85
C ALA A 76 -7.98 2.74 3.99
N VAL A 77 -7.65 3.50 5.05
CA VAL A 77 -6.93 2.97 6.22
C VAL A 77 -7.77 1.93 6.98
N LYS A 78 -9.09 2.13 7.10
CA LYS A 78 -9.99 1.10 7.66
C LYS A 78 -9.94 -0.19 6.83
N ASN A 79 -9.90 -0.09 5.51
CA ASN A 79 -9.81 -1.24 4.61
C ASN A 79 -8.44 -1.95 4.74
N PHE A 80 -7.34 -1.21 4.89
CA PHE A 80 -6.01 -1.81 5.09
C PHE A 80 -5.90 -2.61 6.40
N LYS A 81 -6.67 -2.24 7.43
CA LYS A 81 -6.70 -2.96 8.72
C LYS A 81 -7.54 -4.23 8.71
N GLN A 82 -8.51 -4.35 7.80
CA GLN A 82 -9.38 -5.52 7.76
C GLN A 82 -8.62 -6.74 7.22
N ASP A 83 -8.60 -7.84 7.96
CA ASP A 83 -8.10 -9.12 7.47
C ASP A 83 -9.12 -9.75 6.54
N THR A 84 -8.80 -9.73 5.24
CA THR A 84 -9.55 -10.46 4.22
C THR A 84 -9.18 -11.94 4.27
N ASP A 85 -9.30 -12.57 5.44
CA ASP A 85 -9.44 -14.04 5.57
C ASP A 85 -10.92 -14.47 5.45
N THR A 86 -11.78 -13.58 4.95
CA THR A 86 -13.12 -13.97 4.56
C THR A 86 -13.07 -14.61 3.18
N SER A 87 -12.77 -15.90 3.15
CA SER A 87 -13.24 -16.78 2.09
C SER A 87 -14.72 -16.49 1.87
N ASN A 88 -15.04 -16.03 0.67
CA ASN A 88 -16.38 -15.74 0.17
C ASN A 88 -17.40 -16.78 0.63
N ASN A 89 -18.28 -16.42 1.58
CA ASN A 89 -19.51 -17.18 1.87
C ASN A 89 -20.72 -16.24 2.08
N ASN A 90 -20.83 -15.20 1.25
CA ASN A 90 -21.97 -14.27 1.28
C ASN A 90 -23.10 -14.57 0.28
N ASN A 91 -23.08 -15.73 -0.39
CA ASN A 91 -24.16 -16.13 -1.31
C ASN A 91 -25.38 -16.79 -0.62
N GLU A 92 -25.33 -17.15 0.67
CA GLU A 92 -26.47 -17.81 1.34
C GLU A 92 -27.46 -16.87 2.02
N LYS A 93 -27.05 -15.68 2.46
CA LYS A 93 -27.93 -14.80 3.25
C LYS A 93 -29.00 -14.07 2.43
N LYS A 94 -28.86 -14.00 1.10
CA LYS A 94 -29.87 -13.40 0.20
C LYS A 94 -31.05 -14.34 -0.15
N LYS A 95 -30.90 -15.67 0.00
CA LYS A 95 -32.01 -16.62 -0.32
C LYS A 95 -33.01 -16.81 0.83
N LYS A 96 -32.61 -16.65 2.10
CA LYS A 96 -33.53 -16.86 3.24
C LYS A 96 -34.46 -15.67 3.55
N LYS A 97 -34.14 -14.45 3.12
CA LYS A 97 -35.02 -13.27 3.33
C LYS A 97 -36.25 -13.20 2.41
N LYS A 98 -36.33 -14.00 1.33
CA LYS A 98 -37.49 -14.00 0.41
C LYS A 98 -38.60 -15.00 0.78
N LYS A 99 -38.47 -15.81 1.84
CA LYS A 99 -39.44 -16.87 2.19
C LYS A 99 -40.20 -16.69 3.52
N LYS A 100 -40.25 -15.49 4.10
CA LYS A 100 -41.15 -15.21 5.23
C LYS A 100 -42.09 -14.07 4.89
N LYS A 101 -43.21 -14.39 4.21
CA LYS A 101 -44.43 -13.56 4.29
C LYS A 101 -45.23 -14.06 5.49
N PRO A 102 -45.47 -13.25 6.53
CA PRO A 102 -46.50 -13.54 7.51
C PRO A 102 -47.81 -12.92 7.01
N TYR A 103 -48.83 -13.75 6.78
CA TYR A 103 -50.20 -13.27 6.85
C TYR A 103 -51.00 -14.29 7.66
N SER A 104 -51.13 -13.99 8.95
CA SER A 104 -52.25 -14.43 9.76
C SER A 104 -53.32 -13.34 9.75
N LEU A 105 -54.56 -13.77 9.97
CA LEU A 105 -55.79 -13.01 10.31
C LEU A 105 -56.75 -12.73 9.14
N ARG A 106 -57.71 -13.64 8.99
CA ARG A 106 -59.12 -13.26 8.90
C ARG A 106 -59.87 -13.96 10.03
N SER A 107 -60.36 -13.17 10.98
CA SER A 107 -61.43 -13.57 11.89
C SER A 107 -62.78 -13.11 11.32
N ALA A 108 -63.83 -13.73 11.84
CA ALA A 108 -65.21 -13.24 11.96
C ALA A 108 -66.00 -13.01 10.66
N ARG A 109 -66.82 -13.99 10.29
CA ARG A 109 -68.29 -13.97 10.45
C ARG A 109 -68.85 -15.37 10.22
#